data_AF-A0A1M5N8Z6-F1
#
_entry.id   AF-A0A1M5N8Z6-F1
#
_cell.length_a   1.000
_cell.length_b   1.000
_cell.length_c   1.000
_cell.angle_alpha   90.00
_cell.angle_beta   90.00
_cell.angle_gamma   90.00
#
_symmetry.space_group_name_H-M   'P 1'
#
loop_
_entity.id
_entity.type
_entity.pdbx_description
1 polymer ?
#
loop_
_entity_poly.entity_id
_entity_poly.type
_entity_poly.pdbx_seq_one_letter_code
_entity_poly.pdbx_strand_id
1 'polypeptide(L)' 'MNNYIIIRSDNKSISPPMSKHEAVKKLREYDKEGISSYLIYRNDYLEFDYVNRLNVYEEYH' A
#
# COMPACT_ATOMS: atom_id res chain seq x y z
N MET A 1 8.81 -0.40 -15.47
CA MET A 1 8.22 0.66 -14.64
C MET A 1 7.67 0.03 -13.36
N ASN A 2 7.93 0.67 -12.22
CA ASN A 2 7.52 0.18 -10.91
C ASN A 2 6.14 0.73 -10.57
N ASN A 3 5.12 -0.03 -10.94
CA ASN A 3 3.73 0.40 -10.91
C ASN A 3 2.88 -0.45 -9.95
N TYR A 4 3.49 -1.21 -9.04
CA TYR A 4 2.74 -2.01 -8.08
C TYR A 4 2.97 -1.51 -6.67
N ILE A 5 1.89 -1.30 -5.92
CA ILE A 5 1.92 -0.98 -4.49
C ILE A 5 1.11 -2.03 -3.73
N ILE A 6 1.48 -2.25 -2.46
CA ILE A 6 0.77 -3.14 -1.56
C ILE A 6 0.22 -2.31 -0.40
N ILE A 7 -1.05 -2.52 -0.07
CA ILE A 7 -1.68 -1.99 1.14
C ILE A 7 -1.83 -3.13 2.14
N ARG A 8 -1.27 -2.97 3.33
CA ARG A 8 -1.45 -3.92 4.43
C ARG A 8 -2.68 -3.58 5.27
N SER A 9 -3.46 -4.59 5.66
CA SER A 9 -4.69 -4.36 6.44
C SER A 9 -4.42 -4.07 7.92
N ASP A 10 -3.36 -4.66 8.47
CA ASP A 10 -3.08 -4.67 9.91
C ASP A 10 -2.67 -3.27 10.44
N ASN A 11 -1.85 -2.57 9.68
CA ASN A 11 -1.34 -1.25 10.04
C ASN A 11 -1.67 -0.15 9.03
N LYS A 12 -2.46 -0.47 7.99
CA LYS A 12 -2.85 0.45 6.92
C LYS A 12 -1.66 1.09 6.19
N SER A 13 -0.48 0.46 6.22
CA SER A 13 0.71 0.96 5.55
C SER A 13 0.64 0.68 4.04
N ILE A 14 1.22 1.61 3.27
CA ILE A 14 1.33 1.54 1.81
C ILE A 14 2.80 1.36 1.47
N SER A 15 3.12 0.36 0.68
CA SER A 15 4.50 0.13 0.24
C SER A 15 4.95 1.16 -0.81
N PRO A 16 6.26 1.41 -0.94
CA PRO A 16 6.80 2.06 -2.12
C PRO A 16 6.41 1.31 -3.42
N PRO A 17 6.35 1.99 -4.57
CA PRO A 17 6.12 1.35 -5.86
C PRO A 17 7.25 0.36 -6.19
N MET A 18 6.87 -0.83 -6.66
CA MET A 18 7.80 -1.91 -6.98
C MET A 18 7.43 -2.61 -8.29
N SER A 19 8.32 -3.49 -8.76
CA SER A 19 8.04 -4.35 -9.90
C SER A 19 6.98 -5.41 -9.55
N LYS A 20 6.34 -6.00 -10.57
CA LYS A 20 5.39 -7.11 -10.37
C LYS A 20 6.02 -8.27 -9.59
N HIS A 21 7.28 -8.58 -9.88
CA HIS A 21 7.98 -9.70 -9.24
C HIS A 21 8.21 -9.46 -7.75
N GLU A 22 8.69 -8.27 -7.38
CA GLU A 22 8.85 -7.88 -5.98
C GLU A 22 7.52 -7.86 -5.23
N ALA A 23 6.46 -7.38 -5.87
CA ALA A 23 5.14 -7.34 -5.27
C ALA A 23 4.61 -8.75 -4.94
N VAL A 24 4.73 -9.69 -5.88
CA VAL A 24 4.33 -11.09 -5.65
C VAL A 24 5.18 -11.73 -4.54
N LYS A 25 6.48 -11.42 -4.49
CA LYS A 25 7.36 -11.91 -3.41
C LYS A 25 6.89 -11.40 -2.05
N LYS A 26 6.63 -10.10 -1.90
CA LYS A 26 6.14 -9.51 -0.65
C LYS A 26 4.76 -10.01 -0.23
N LEU A 27 3.83 -10.20 -1.17
CA LEU A 27 2.52 -10.79 -0.85
C LEU A 27 2.66 -12.17 -0.20
N ARG A 28 3.58 -13.00 -0.69
CA ARG A 28 3.85 -14.31 -0.10
C ARG A 28 4.51 -14.23 1.28
N GLU A 29 5.33 -13.20 1.52
CA GLU A 29 5.91 -12.94 2.84
C GLU A 29 4.80 -12.54 3.84
N TYR A 30 3.92 -11.61 3.45
CA TYR A 30 2.77 -11.20 4.27
C TYR A 30 1.79 -12.33 4.53
N ASP A 31 1.49 -13.16 3.54
CA ASP A 31 0.62 -14.34 3.71
C ASP A 31 1.19 -15.31 4.76
N LYS A 32 2.51 -15.56 4.75
CA LYS A 32 3.18 -16.38 5.77
C LYS A 32 3.15 -15.75 7.17
N GLU A 33 3.13 -14.43 7.24
CA GLU A 33 3.00 -13.67 8.50
C GLU A 33 1.53 -13.53 8.95
N GLY A 34 0.56 -14.06 8.18
CA GLY A 34 -0.87 -13.93 8.48
C GLY A 34 -1.43 -12.52 8.24
N ILE A 35 -0.74 -11.70 7.46
CA ILE A 35 -1.12 -10.31 7.16
C ILE A 35 -1.93 -10.29 5.87
N SER A 36 -3.20 -9.90 6.00
CA SER A 36 -4.03 -9.61 4.82
C SER A 36 -3.52 -8.35 4.11
N SER A 37 -3.41 -8.42 2.78
CA SER A 37 -2.86 -7.34 1.97
C SER A 37 -3.49 -7.28 0.58
N TYR A 38 -3.50 -6.08 -0.01
CA TYR A 38 -4.06 -5.80 -1.34
C TYR A 38 -2.96 -5.36 -2.29
N LEU A 39 -2.95 -5.95 -3.49
CA LEU A 39 -2.07 -5.52 -4.58
C LEU A 39 -2.80 -4.54 -5.49
N ILE A 40 -2.21 -3.38 -5.73
CA ILE A 40 -2.77 -2.35 -6.60
C ILE A 40 -1.78 -2.05 -7.71
N TYR A 41 -2.27 -2.01 -8.94
CA TYR A 41 -1.53 -1.45 -10.06
C TYR A 41 -1.73 0.07 -10.09
N ARG A 42 -0.68 0.81 -9.75
CA ARG A 42 -0.58 2.26 -9.89
C ARG A 42 -0.52 2.59 -11.38
N ASN A 43 -1.66 2.99 -11.92
CA ASN A 43 -1.76 3.65 -13.21
C ASN A 43 -1.75 5.16 -12.97
N ASP A 44 -1.16 5.96 -13.86
CA ASP A 44 -1.09 7.42 -13.72
C ASP A 44 -2.49 8.09 -13.74
N TYR A 45 -3.51 7.35 -14.20
CA TYR A 45 -4.93 7.74 -14.12
C TYR A 45 -5.58 7.47 -12.75
N LEU A 46 -4.92 6.71 -11.87
CA LEU A 46 -5.29 6.54 -10.48
C LEU A 46 -4.43 7.49 -9.66
N GLU A 47 -4.77 8.79 -9.71
CA GLU A 47 -4.35 9.74 -8.67
C GLU A 47 -5.01 9.30 -7.36
N PHE A 48 -4.39 8.34 -6.69
CA PHE A 48 -4.49 8.29 -5.24
C PHE A 48 -3.77 9.55 -4.79
N ASP A 49 -4.53 10.59 -4.44
CA ASP A 49 -4.06 11.64 -3.57
C ASP A 49 -3.36 10.94 -2.42
N TYR A 50 -2.03 10.97 -2.45
CA TYR A 50 -1.18 10.44 -1.40
C TYR A 50 -1.32 11.44 -0.26
N VAL A 51 -2.52 11.46 0.35
CA VAL A 51 -2.80 12.24 1.53
C VAL A 51 -1.98 11.57 2.59
N ASN A 52 -0.79 12.12 2.73
CA ASN A 52 0.06 12.04 3.89
C ASN A 52 -0.79 12.55 5.05
N ARG A 53 -1.67 11.70 5.60
CA ARG A 53 -2.48 11.98 6.80
C ARG A 53 -1.58 11.97 8.03
N LEU A 54 -0.48 12.71 7.98
CA LEU A 54 0.33 12.97 9.15
C LEU A 54 -0.27 14.05 10.05
N ASN A 55 -1.32 14.79 9.64
CA ASN A 55 -1.92 15.82 10.50
C ASN A 55 -3.44 16.03 10.26
N VAL A 56 -4.28 15.01 10.43
CA VAL A 56 -5.75 15.24 10.57
C VAL A 56 -6.28 14.49 11.80
N TYR A 57 -5.68 14.80 12.95
CA TYR A 57 -6.34 14.75 14.24
C TYR A 57 -6.19 16.16 14.85
N GLU A 58 -6.72 17.17 14.18
CA GLU A 58 -7.18 18.34 14.93
C GLU A 58 -8.68 18.13 15.18
N GLU A 59 -8.92 17.83 16.45
CA GLU A 59 -10.08 18.17 17.27
C GLU A 59 -11.37 18.50 16.51
N TYR A 60 -12.34 17.58 16.60
CA TYR A 60 -13.73 17.99 16.72
C TYR A 60 -14.35 17.30 17.94
N HIS A 61 -14.50 18.15 18.97
CA HIS A 61 -15.27 18.04 20.22
C HIS A 61 -14.64 17.33 21.42
#